data_AF-A0A2T6ZLV3-F1
#
_entry.id   AF-A0A2T6ZLV3-F1
#
_cell.length_a   1.000
_cell.length_b   1.000
_cell.length_c   1.000
_cell.angle_alpha   90.00
_cell.angle_beta   90.00
_cell.angle_gamma   90.00
#
_symmetry.space_group_name_H-M   'P 1'
#
loop_
_entity.id
_entity.type
_entity.pdbx_description
1 polymer ?
#
loop_
_entity_poly.entity_id
_entity_poly.type
_entity_poly.pdbx_seq_one_letter_code
_entity_poly.pdbx_strand_id
1 'polypeptide(L)'
;MAKSFADNINSFNVSNVSSVSNVSNVLNVSNHYTAAEDRSEILTWLSPLEPRIRHQDLRTRRADKVGEWLLRTDEFQRWCDGSQHVESEHATLFCCGGPAWTGYATKVKEQNTAVACFYVDFAAREEQSPTNMLGSLLKQIVGGLEKIPDEIRETFQDYKKVIGGRGLRVPEIVDMLQTVTSLQPTFICVDALDECVERHRPEVLDSLKQILEKSPNTRIFLTGRQHIRGEIDKHLGGRAEILSIKPNYDDTVGYIRMRLSKDTSLHAMDNGLEAEIIKSITENMPET
;
A
#
# COMPACT_ATOMS: atom_id res chain seq x y z
N MET A 1 2.92 -23.29 -3.65
CA MET A 1 2.93 -23.86 -2.29
C MET A 1 1.94 -23.05 -1.44
N ALA A 2 0.63 -23.28 -1.64
CA ALA A 2 -0.44 -22.49 -1.01
C ALA A 2 -1.30 -23.42 -0.14
N LYS A 3 -1.11 -23.36 1.17
CA LYS A 3 -2.02 -24.00 2.13
C LYS A 3 -2.10 -23.16 3.40
N SER A 4 -3.34 -22.74 3.68
CA SER A 4 -3.96 -22.52 5.00
C SER A 4 -3.29 -21.51 5.92
N PHE A 5 -4.05 -20.55 6.44
CA PHE A 5 -4.27 -20.42 7.88
C PHE A 5 -5.41 -19.43 8.15
N ALA A 6 -6.50 -19.96 8.68
CA ALA A 6 -7.52 -19.21 9.41
C ALA A 6 -7.38 -19.54 10.90
N ASP A 7 -7.74 -18.56 11.72
CA ASP A 7 -8.06 -18.60 13.16
C ASP A 7 -6.91 -18.63 14.21
N ASN A 8 -6.86 -17.56 15.02
CA ASN A 8 -6.86 -17.60 16.50
C ASN A 8 -6.96 -16.16 17.06
N ILE A 9 -8.11 -15.75 17.63
CA ILE A 9 -8.62 -15.87 19.02
C ILE A 9 -8.18 -14.72 19.95
N ASN A 10 -9.20 -14.06 20.51
CA ASN A 10 -9.20 -13.07 21.57
C ASN A 10 -8.57 -13.54 22.89
N SER A 11 -8.02 -12.57 23.63
CA SER A 11 -8.28 -12.29 25.06
C SER A 11 -6.99 -12.04 25.86
N PHE A 12 -6.93 -10.89 26.52
CA PHE A 12 -6.09 -10.74 27.71
C PHE A 12 -6.96 -10.13 28.82
N ASN A 13 -7.32 -11.00 29.75
CA ASN A 13 -7.85 -10.65 31.06
C ASN A 13 -6.73 -10.02 31.90
N VAL A 14 -7.05 -8.90 32.56
CA VAL A 14 -6.22 -8.30 33.60
C VAL A 14 -6.61 -8.92 34.94
N SER A 15 -5.64 -9.50 35.65
CA SER A 15 -5.77 -9.82 37.07
C SER A 15 -4.59 -9.22 37.85
N ASN A 16 -4.93 -8.51 38.91
CA ASN A 16 -4.05 -7.84 39.87
C ASN A 16 -3.19 -8.83 40.67
N VAL A 17 -1.90 -8.52 40.86
CA VAL A 17 -1.17 -8.82 42.11
C VAL A 17 -0.22 -7.66 42.45
N SER A 18 -0.18 -7.34 43.74
CA SER A 18 0.46 -6.23 44.45
C SER A 18 1.99 -6.29 44.55
N SER A 19 2.59 -5.09 44.39
CA SER A 19 3.69 -4.48 45.16
C SER A 19 4.96 -5.31 45.44
N VAL A 20 6.04 -5.05 44.67
CA VAL A 20 7.38 -4.56 45.08
C VAL A 20 8.27 -4.53 43.82
N SER A 21 8.38 -3.38 43.14
CA SER A 21 9.46 -3.04 42.15
C SER A 21 9.25 -1.64 41.50
N ASN A 22 9.12 -0.57 42.29
CA ASN A 22 8.66 0.73 41.78
C ASN A 22 9.73 1.68 41.20
N VAL A 23 11.03 1.35 41.20
CA VAL A 23 12.06 2.24 40.59
C VAL A 23 12.35 1.86 39.14
N SER A 24 12.48 0.57 38.85
CA SER A 24 12.67 0.07 37.48
C SER A 24 11.43 0.31 36.62
N ASN A 25 10.23 0.20 37.19
CA ASN A 25 8.98 0.42 36.47
C ASN A 25 8.74 1.90 36.14
N VAL A 26 9.12 2.85 37.01
CA VAL A 26 8.93 4.29 36.71
C VAL A 26 9.91 4.77 35.64
N LEU A 27 11.17 4.33 35.68
CA LEU A 27 12.14 4.63 34.62
C LEU A 27 11.78 3.96 33.30
N ASN A 28 11.28 2.71 33.32
CA ASN A 28 10.78 2.05 32.11
C ASN A 28 9.54 2.76 31.57
N VAL A 29 8.59 3.13 32.41
CA VAL A 29 7.37 3.82 31.99
C VAL A 29 7.71 5.19 31.40
N SER A 30 8.53 6.01 32.06
CA SER A 30 8.98 7.30 31.50
C SER A 30 9.80 7.15 30.22
N ASN A 31 10.70 6.16 30.12
CA ASN A 31 11.45 5.89 28.88
C ASN A 31 10.56 5.37 27.74
N HIS A 32 9.53 4.58 28.05
CA HIS A 32 8.56 4.13 27.06
C HIS A 32 7.69 5.29 26.56
N TYR A 33 7.28 6.21 27.44
CA TYR A 33 6.54 7.40 27.04
C TYR A 33 7.38 8.33 26.14
N THR A 34 8.62 8.64 26.52
CA THR A 34 9.49 9.51 25.70
C THR A 34 9.87 8.86 24.37
N ALA A 35 10.13 7.55 24.34
CA ALA A 35 10.43 6.83 23.10
C ALA A 35 9.21 6.73 22.15
N ALA A 36 8.00 6.60 22.71
CA ALA A 36 6.77 6.59 21.94
C ALA A 36 6.42 7.97 21.36
N GLU A 37 6.64 9.04 22.14
CA GLU A 37 6.48 10.43 21.70
C GLU A 37 7.47 10.76 20.57
N ASP A 38 8.76 10.45 20.74
CA ASP A 38 9.79 10.63 19.71
C ASP A 38 9.44 9.86 18.42
N ARG A 39 8.90 8.64 18.55
CA ARG A 39 8.47 7.85 17.39
C ARG A 39 7.33 8.54 16.65
N SER A 40 6.33 9.03 17.36
CA SER A 40 5.19 9.71 16.74
C SER A 40 5.64 10.97 16.00
N GLU A 41 6.52 11.76 16.60
CA GLU A 41 7.04 12.98 15.97
C GLU A 41 7.86 12.68 14.71
N ILE A 42 8.71 11.66 14.74
CA ILE A 42 9.47 11.22 13.56
C ILE A 42 8.50 10.80 12.44
N LEU A 43 7.50 9.98 12.75
CA LEU A 43 6.54 9.51 11.74
C LEU A 43 5.73 10.66 11.11
N THR A 44 5.36 11.67 11.90
CA THR A 44 4.69 12.88 11.40
C THR A 44 5.62 13.72 10.53
N TRP A 45 6.90 13.83 10.91
CA TRP A 45 7.91 14.53 10.13
C TRP A 45 8.19 13.86 8.78
N LEU A 46 8.17 12.53 8.71
CA LEU A 46 8.35 11.79 7.46
C LEU A 46 7.25 12.08 6.44
N SER A 47 5.99 12.18 6.88
CA SER A 47 4.87 12.62 6.04
C SER A 47 3.64 12.98 6.88
N PRO A 48 2.92 14.06 6.51
CA PRO A 48 1.65 14.40 7.14
C PRO A 48 0.50 13.47 6.71
N LEU A 49 0.69 12.66 5.65
CA LEU A 49 -0.39 11.82 5.13
C LEU A 49 -0.66 10.62 6.04
N GLU A 50 -1.94 10.23 6.08
CA GLU A 50 -2.45 9.08 6.83
C GLU A 50 -3.00 7.99 5.89
N PRO A 51 -2.12 7.27 5.16
CA PRO A 51 -2.53 6.28 4.15
C PRO A 51 -3.37 5.14 4.75
N ARG A 52 -3.25 4.89 6.06
CA ARG A 52 -4.02 3.86 6.78
C ARG A 52 -5.53 4.13 6.78
N ILE A 53 -5.93 5.41 6.88
CA ILE A 53 -7.35 5.80 6.84
C ILE A 53 -7.93 5.42 5.48
N ARG A 54 -7.24 5.82 4.41
CA ARG A 54 -7.65 5.50 3.04
C ARG A 54 -7.66 4.00 2.76
N HIS A 55 -6.67 3.27 3.26
CA HIS A 55 -6.63 1.81 3.18
C HIS A 55 -7.86 1.17 3.85
N GLN A 56 -8.26 1.64 5.04
CA GLN A 56 -9.44 1.15 5.75
C GLN A 56 -10.73 1.46 4.98
N ASP A 57 -10.87 2.68 4.46
CA ASP A 57 -12.03 3.08 3.66
C ASP A 57 -12.18 2.24 2.39
N LEU A 58 -11.08 1.99 1.68
CA LEU A 58 -11.09 1.15 0.48
C LEU A 58 -11.42 -0.31 0.83
N ARG A 59 -10.88 -0.80 1.95
CA ARG A 59 -11.15 -2.16 2.43
C ARG A 59 -12.62 -2.38 2.81
N THR A 60 -13.30 -1.39 3.41
CA THR A 60 -14.72 -1.50 3.80
C THR A 60 -15.68 -1.43 2.61
N ARG A 61 -15.29 -0.76 1.53
CA ARG A 61 -16.10 -0.63 0.30
C ARG A 61 -16.01 -1.84 -0.64
N ARG A 62 -15.02 -2.72 -0.41
CA ARG A 62 -14.72 -3.87 -1.27
C ARG A 62 -15.87 -4.88 -1.34
N ALA A 63 -16.12 -5.44 -2.52
CA ALA A 63 -16.89 -6.68 -2.66
C ALA A 63 -16.01 -7.87 -2.29
N ASP A 64 -16.49 -8.76 -1.44
CA ASP A 64 -15.74 -9.97 -1.13
C ASP A 64 -15.53 -10.84 -2.36
N LYS A 65 -14.34 -11.45 -2.44
CA LYS A 65 -13.86 -12.32 -3.53
C LYS A 65 -13.65 -11.67 -4.90
N VAL A 66 -14.23 -10.51 -5.16
CA VAL A 66 -13.99 -9.76 -6.41
C VAL A 66 -12.52 -9.39 -6.54
N GLY A 67 -11.92 -9.70 -7.69
CA GLY A 67 -10.51 -9.44 -7.98
C GLY A 67 -9.54 -10.49 -7.42
N GLU A 68 -10.00 -11.55 -6.74
CA GLU A 68 -9.10 -12.60 -6.24
C GLU A 68 -8.43 -13.40 -7.35
N TRP A 69 -9.02 -13.43 -8.55
CA TRP A 69 -8.43 -14.10 -9.71
C TRP A 69 -7.06 -13.52 -10.08
N LEU A 70 -6.82 -12.23 -9.82
CA LEU A 70 -5.53 -11.58 -10.13
C LEU A 70 -4.37 -12.24 -9.38
N LEU A 71 -4.60 -12.66 -8.12
CA LEU A 71 -3.61 -13.37 -7.30
C LEU A 71 -3.21 -14.73 -7.89
N ARG A 72 -3.99 -15.24 -8.83
CA ARG A 72 -3.80 -16.54 -9.47
C ARG A 72 -3.19 -16.43 -10.86
N THR A 73 -2.94 -15.22 -11.37
CA THR A 73 -2.31 -15.07 -12.68
C THR A 73 -0.81 -15.35 -12.57
N ASP A 74 -0.24 -15.85 -13.67
CA ASP A 74 1.17 -16.21 -13.71
C ASP A 74 2.07 -14.98 -13.56
N GLU A 75 1.66 -13.82 -14.09
CA GLU A 75 2.36 -12.55 -13.93
C GLU A 75 2.43 -12.14 -12.46
N PHE A 76 1.30 -12.24 -11.74
CA PHE A 76 1.28 -11.89 -10.32
C PHE A 76 2.15 -12.84 -9.50
N GLN A 77 2.04 -14.15 -9.73
CA GLN A 77 2.81 -15.16 -9.01
C GLN A 77 4.30 -15.02 -9.28
N ARG A 78 4.72 -14.85 -10.55
CA ARG A 78 6.13 -14.62 -10.89
C ARG A 78 6.69 -13.36 -10.26
N TRP A 79 5.94 -12.25 -10.31
CA TRP A 79 6.36 -11.00 -9.67
C TRP A 79 6.49 -11.14 -8.15
N CYS A 80 5.53 -11.82 -7.50
CA CYS A 80 5.50 -12.02 -6.05
C CYS A 80 6.64 -12.94 -5.58
N ASP A 81 6.76 -14.12 -6.20
CA ASP A 81 7.76 -15.15 -5.88
C ASP A 81 9.17 -14.72 -6.29
N GLY A 82 9.28 -13.82 -7.27
CA GLY A 82 10.54 -13.28 -7.74
C GLY A 82 11.37 -12.66 -6.62
N SER A 83 10.78 -12.24 -5.50
CA SER A 83 11.50 -11.78 -4.30
C SER A 83 12.51 -12.80 -3.73
N GLN A 84 12.33 -14.09 -4.03
CA GLN A 84 13.20 -15.17 -3.57
C GLN A 84 14.24 -15.61 -4.62
N HIS A 85 14.15 -15.12 -5.86
CA HIS A 85 15.02 -15.54 -6.96
C HIS A 85 15.75 -14.33 -7.57
N VAL A 86 17.08 -14.41 -7.59
CA VAL A 86 18.00 -13.36 -8.09
C VAL A 86 17.78 -13.04 -9.58
N GLU A 87 17.07 -13.91 -10.31
CA GLU A 87 16.82 -13.83 -11.75
C GLU A 87 15.46 -13.20 -12.14
N SER A 88 14.68 -12.68 -11.19
CA SER A 88 13.40 -12.01 -11.55
C SER A 88 13.68 -10.72 -12.32
N GLU A 89 13.60 -10.79 -13.66
CA GLU A 89 13.85 -9.67 -14.59
C GLU A 89 12.92 -8.46 -14.34
N HIS A 90 11.78 -8.69 -13.68
CA HIS A 90 10.76 -7.69 -13.40
C HIS A 90 10.52 -7.52 -11.91
N ALA A 91 11.02 -6.43 -11.33
CA ALA A 91 10.74 -6.04 -9.94
C ALA A 91 9.44 -5.21 -9.83
N THR A 92 8.84 -4.83 -10.95
CA THR A 92 7.60 -4.06 -11.01
C THR A 92 6.52 -4.82 -11.76
N LEU A 93 5.30 -4.86 -11.20
CA LEU A 93 4.09 -5.27 -11.88
C LEU A 93 3.17 -4.05 -12.06
N PHE A 94 2.85 -3.71 -13.30
CA PHE A 94 1.86 -2.68 -13.63
C PHE A 94 0.56 -3.33 -14.08
N CYS A 95 -0.46 -3.18 -13.25
CA CYS A 95 -1.81 -3.59 -13.55
C CYS A 95 -2.57 -2.47 -14.29
N CYS A 96 -2.75 -2.69 -15.59
CA CYS A 96 -3.40 -1.74 -16.47
C CYS A 96 -4.88 -2.09 -16.63
N GLY A 97 -5.77 -1.29 -16.04
CA GLY A 97 -7.22 -1.51 -16.14
C GLY A 97 -8.01 -0.81 -15.02
N GLY A 98 -9.30 -1.12 -14.93
CA GLY A 98 -10.22 -0.46 -13.98
C GLY A 98 -9.87 -0.66 -12.50
N PRO A 99 -10.54 0.07 -11.58
CA PRO A 99 -10.09 0.35 -10.20
C PRO A 99 -10.16 -0.83 -9.18
N ALA A 100 -10.01 -2.09 -9.62
CA ALA A 100 -10.45 -3.25 -8.85
C ALA A 100 -9.44 -3.83 -7.83
N TRP A 101 -8.24 -3.26 -7.64
CA TRP A 101 -7.19 -3.94 -6.85
C TRP A 101 -7.05 -3.52 -5.38
N THR A 102 -7.74 -2.47 -4.94
CA THR A 102 -7.39 -1.67 -3.74
C THR A 102 -7.19 -2.40 -2.39
N GLY A 103 -7.49 -3.69 -2.26
CA GLY A 103 -7.39 -4.46 -1.01
C GLY A 103 -6.39 -5.63 -0.94
N TYR A 104 -5.77 -6.06 -2.04
CA TYR A 104 -5.03 -7.34 -2.05
C TYR A 104 -3.53 -7.26 -1.76
N ALA A 105 -2.96 -6.04 -1.78
CA ALA A 105 -1.58 -5.80 -1.34
C ALA A 105 -1.27 -6.38 0.05
N THR A 106 -2.27 -6.47 0.93
CA THR A 106 -2.13 -7.03 2.28
C THR A 106 -2.16 -8.55 2.34
N LYS A 107 -2.65 -9.24 1.29
CA LYS A 107 -2.64 -10.72 1.23
C LYS A 107 -1.26 -11.29 0.90
N VAL A 108 -0.34 -10.45 0.42
CA VAL A 108 1.06 -10.81 0.15
C VAL A 108 1.89 -10.88 1.45
N LYS A 109 1.28 -10.63 2.61
CA LYS A 109 2.00 -10.58 3.89
C LYS A 109 2.44 -11.98 4.34
N GLU A 110 3.64 -12.36 3.96
CA GLU A 110 4.40 -13.43 4.61
C GLU A 110 5.00 -12.93 5.95
N GLN A 111 5.44 -13.85 6.80
CA GLN A 111 6.21 -13.49 8.00
C GLN A 111 7.48 -12.72 7.58
N ASN A 112 7.78 -11.61 8.26
CA ASN A 112 8.94 -10.73 8.00
C ASN A 112 8.98 -9.97 6.67
N THR A 113 7.83 -9.71 6.04
CA THR A 113 7.75 -8.83 4.87
C THR A 113 7.08 -7.50 5.20
N ALA A 114 7.71 -6.39 4.79
CA ALA A 114 7.10 -5.06 4.87
C ALA A 114 6.15 -4.82 3.70
N VAL A 115 5.03 -4.14 3.96
CA VAL A 115 4.10 -3.71 2.91
C VAL A 115 3.76 -2.25 3.16
N ALA A 116 3.95 -1.42 2.13
CA ALA A 116 3.57 -0.01 2.14
C ALA A 116 2.69 0.28 0.93
N CYS A 117 1.56 0.94 1.16
CA CYS A 117 0.61 1.26 0.10
C CYS A 117 0.34 2.76 0.04
N PHE A 118 0.29 3.31 -1.17
CA PHE A 118 -0.18 4.65 -1.43
C PHE A 118 -1.36 4.59 -2.40
N TYR A 119 -2.43 5.29 -2.06
CA TYR A 119 -3.65 5.32 -2.86
C TYR A 119 -3.84 6.75 -3.35
N VAL A 120 -3.55 6.98 -4.62
CA VAL A 120 -3.64 8.31 -5.21
C VAL A 120 -5.09 8.77 -5.20
N ASP A 121 -5.31 10.04 -4.89
CA ASP A 121 -6.63 10.66 -4.89
C ASP A 121 -6.62 11.91 -5.74
N PHE A 122 -7.41 11.90 -6.80
CA PHE A 122 -7.69 13.10 -7.57
C PHE A 122 -8.20 14.24 -6.68
N ALA A 123 -9.01 13.96 -5.66
CA ALA A 123 -9.57 14.99 -4.80
C ALA A 123 -8.56 15.61 -3.81
N ALA A 124 -7.44 14.94 -3.53
CA ALA A 124 -6.43 15.39 -2.56
C ALA A 124 -5.11 15.83 -3.21
N ARG A 125 -5.14 16.23 -4.49
CA ARG A 125 -3.94 16.57 -5.30
C ARG A 125 -3.03 17.62 -4.69
N GLU A 126 -3.58 18.56 -3.93
CA GLU A 126 -2.79 19.62 -3.29
C GLU A 126 -1.86 19.07 -2.20
N GLU A 127 -2.29 18.02 -1.51
CA GLU A 127 -1.53 17.37 -0.43
C GLU A 127 -0.61 16.27 -0.95
N GLN A 128 -0.86 15.74 -2.15
CA GLN A 128 -0.13 14.62 -2.76
C GLN A 128 1.04 15.09 -3.65
N SER A 129 1.99 15.78 -3.05
CA SER A 129 3.31 16.06 -3.65
C SER A 129 4.18 14.81 -3.67
N PRO A 130 5.20 14.71 -4.56
CA PRO A 130 6.15 13.59 -4.57
C PRO A 130 6.78 13.33 -3.19
N THR A 131 7.17 14.40 -2.49
CA THR A 131 7.66 14.36 -1.11
C THR A 131 6.69 13.67 -0.18
N ASN A 132 5.41 14.08 -0.17
CA ASN A 132 4.42 13.53 0.76
C ASN A 132 4.06 12.08 0.40
N MET A 133 3.98 11.75 -0.89
CA MET A 133 3.70 10.40 -1.39
C MET A 133 4.79 9.41 -0.98
N LEU A 134 6.06 9.73 -1.30
CA LEU A 134 7.21 8.88 -0.96
C LEU A 134 7.44 8.84 0.56
N GLY A 135 7.31 9.98 1.23
CA GLY A 135 7.40 10.06 2.70
C GLY A 135 6.33 9.23 3.39
N SER A 136 5.12 9.13 2.81
CA SER A 136 4.03 8.28 3.32
C SER A 136 4.35 6.79 3.19
N LEU A 137 5.06 6.37 2.13
CA LEU A 137 5.57 5.00 2.01
C LEU A 137 6.65 4.72 3.07
N LEU A 138 7.60 5.65 3.22
CA LEU A 138 8.67 5.55 4.23
C LEU A 138 8.09 5.47 5.65
N LYS A 139 7.13 6.34 5.98
CA LYS A 139 6.40 6.35 7.25
C LYS A 139 5.75 5.00 7.57
N GLN A 140 5.17 4.32 6.57
CA GLN A 140 4.57 2.99 6.77
C GLN A 140 5.61 1.92 7.09
N ILE A 141 6.73 1.89 6.35
CA ILE A 141 7.80 0.91 6.57
C ILE A 141 8.45 1.13 7.92
N VAL A 142 8.89 2.37 8.21
CA VAL A 142 9.50 2.76 9.49
C VAL A 142 8.53 2.50 10.65
N GLY A 143 7.25 2.82 10.45
CA GLY A 143 6.18 2.58 11.42
C GLY A 143 5.94 1.11 11.75
N GLY A 144 6.35 0.18 10.87
CA GLY A 144 6.31 -1.27 11.09
C GLY A 144 7.57 -1.85 11.73
N LEU A 145 8.69 -1.12 11.77
CA LEU A 145 9.93 -1.57 12.39
C LEU A 145 9.86 -1.49 13.92
N GLU A 146 10.43 -2.48 14.61
CA GLU A 146 10.57 -2.50 16.07
C GLU A 146 11.35 -1.28 16.57
N LYS A 147 12.49 -0.99 15.92
CA LYS A 147 13.32 0.20 16.18
C LYS A 147 13.44 1.05 14.92
N ILE A 148 13.29 2.37 15.06
CA ILE A 148 13.62 3.32 13.98
C ILE A 148 15.14 3.30 13.76
N PRO A 149 15.63 3.14 12.52
CA PRO A 149 17.05 3.21 12.19
C PRO A 149 17.70 4.49 12.71
N ASP A 150 18.92 4.37 13.23
CA ASP A 150 19.61 5.49 13.87
C ASP A 150 19.89 6.63 12.86
N GLU A 151 20.14 6.32 11.59
CA GLU A 151 20.27 7.30 10.49
C GLU A 151 19.05 8.24 10.37
N ILE A 152 17.84 7.68 10.43
CA ILE A 152 16.58 8.46 10.35
C ILE A 152 16.43 9.32 11.61
N ARG A 153 16.77 8.76 12.77
CA ARG A 153 16.70 9.47 14.06
C ARG A 153 17.68 10.63 14.10
N GLU A 154 18.93 10.42 13.70
CA GLU A 154 19.97 11.45 13.66
C GLU A 154 19.57 12.58 12.71
N THR A 155 19.08 12.24 11.51
CA THR A 155 18.57 13.23 10.56
C THR A 155 17.43 14.06 11.15
N PHE A 156 16.49 13.43 11.87
CA PHE A 156 15.41 14.12 12.58
C PHE A 156 15.91 15.02 13.72
N GLN A 157 16.98 14.64 14.43
CA GLN A 157 17.54 15.48 15.49
C GLN A 157 18.29 16.69 14.94
N ASP A 158 19.04 16.53 13.86
CA ASP A 158 19.68 17.65 13.17
C ASP A 158 18.65 18.61 12.60
N TYR A 159 17.55 18.04 12.13
CA TYR A 159 16.41 18.78 11.66
C TYR A 159 15.78 19.69 12.71
N LYS A 160 15.54 19.17 13.93
CA LYS A 160 15.00 19.94 15.06
C LYS A 160 15.85 21.16 15.44
N LYS A 161 17.14 21.18 15.09
CA LYS A 161 18.06 22.30 15.38
C LYS A 161 17.83 23.50 14.46
N VAL A 162 17.13 23.34 13.34
CA VAL A 162 16.85 24.42 12.37
C VAL A 162 15.61 25.19 12.78
N ILE A 163 15.72 26.51 12.95
CA ILE A 163 14.61 27.39 13.32
C ILE A 163 13.49 27.30 12.27
N GLY A 164 12.29 26.96 12.72
CA GLY A 164 11.10 26.81 11.86
C GLY A 164 10.97 25.46 11.15
N GLY A 165 11.95 24.57 11.27
CA GLY A 165 12.01 23.34 10.50
C GLY A 165 12.20 23.56 8.99
N ARG A 166 12.27 22.46 8.27
CA ARG A 166 12.49 22.21 6.82
C ARG A 166 11.82 20.88 6.36
N GLY A 167 11.15 20.80 5.21
CA GLY A 167 10.69 19.49 4.72
C GLY A 167 11.87 18.55 4.39
N LEU A 168 11.70 17.23 4.50
CA LEU A 168 12.55 16.31 3.74
C LEU A 168 12.39 16.59 2.24
N ARG A 169 13.48 16.47 1.48
CA ARG A 169 13.43 16.49 0.02
C ARG A 169 13.33 15.06 -0.52
N VAL A 170 12.84 14.92 -1.75
CA VAL A 170 12.72 13.62 -2.42
C VAL A 170 14.00 12.78 -2.38
N PRO A 171 15.21 13.30 -2.68
CA PRO A 171 16.43 12.50 -2.60
C PRO A 171 16.72 11.94 -1.20
N GLU A 172 16.46 12.73 -0.15
CA GLU A 172 16.65 12.30 1.24
C GLU A 172 15.67 11.18 1.61
N ILE A 173 14.43 11.25 1.12
CA ILE A 173 13.42 10.21 1.30
C ILE A 173 13.80 8.94 0.54
N VAL A 174 14.30 9.07 -0.69
CA VAL A 174 14.76 7.93 -1.51
C VAL A 174 15.91 7.20 -0.85
N ASP A 175 16.91 7.92 -0.33
CA ASP A 175 18.03 7.31 0.40
C ASP A 175 17.54 6.57 1.65
N MET A 176 16.67 7.19 2.46
CA MET A 176 16.08 6.51 3.62
C MET A 176 15.23 5.30 3.25
N LEU A 177 14.46 5.38 2.14
CA LEU A 177 13.70 4.25 1.61
C LEU A 177 14.63 3.10 1.25
N GLN A 178 15.72 3.37 0.51
CA GLN A 178 16.73 2.36 0.19
C GLN A 178 17.32 1.72 1.46
N THR A 179 17.65 2.51 2.48
CA THR A 179 18.12 2.00 3.77
C THR A 179 17.09 1.02 4.35
N VAL A 180 15.83 1.43 4.54
CA VAL A 180 14.84 0.57 5.21
C VAL A 180 14.41 -0.63 4.38
N THR A 181 14.37 -0.52 3.05
CA THR A 181 14.00 -1.63 2.18
C THR A 181 15.13 -2.65 2.00
N SER A 182 16.38 -2.27 2.30
CA SER A 182 17.49 -3.23 2.34
C SER A 182 17.44 -4.16 3.56
N LEU A 183 16.72 -3.79 4.62
CA LEU A 183 16.68 -4.54 5.88
C LEU A 183 15.78 -5.77 5.83
N GLN A 184 14.76 -5.77 4.97
CA GLN A 184 13.78 -6.84 4.86
C GLN A 184 13.05 -6.81 3.50
N PRO A 185 12.54 -7.95 3.01
CA PRO A 185 11.68 -7.98 1.83
C PRO A 185 10.55 -6.96 1.95
N THR A 186 10.31 -6.20 0.88
CA THR A 186 9.37 -5.09 0.91
C THR A 186 8.50 -5.03 -0.35
N PHE A 187 7.19 -4.93 -0.16
CA PHE A 187 6.25 -4.61 -1.23
C PHE A 187 5.81 -3.15 -1.11
N ILE A 188 5.99 -2.39 -2.20
CA ILE A 188 5.48 -1.03 -2.35
C ILE A 188 4.35 -1.06 -3.36
N CYS A 189 3.16 -0.60 -2.96
CA CYS A 189 2.00 -0.53 -3.84
C CYS A 189 1.58 0.92 -4.06
N VAL A 190 1.41 1.34 -5.31
CA VAL A 190 0.86 2.66 -5.66
C VAL A 190 -0.36 2.46 -6.54
N ASP A 191 -1.52 2.77 -5.99
CA ASP A 191 -2.81 2.59 -6.63
C ASP A 191 -3.31 3.88 -7.28
N ALA A 192 -3.96 3.75 -8.44
CA ALA A 192 -4.52 4.81 -9.26
C ALA A 192 -3.49 5.87 -9.67
N LEU A 193 -2.29 5.44 -10.09
CA LEU A 193 -1.19 6.35 -10.45
C LEU A 193 -1.56 7.34 -11.58
N ASP A 194 -2.56 7.01 -12.39
CA ASP A 194 -3.07 7.91 -13.43
C ASP A 194 -3.80 9.12 -12.87
N GLU A 195 -4.36 9.04 -11.66
CA GLU A 195 -5.01 10.16 -10.96
C GLU A 195 -4.00 11.16 -10.39
N CYS A 196 -2.71 10.79 -10.37
CA CYS A 196 -1.60 11.62 -9.91
C CYS A 196 -1.46 12.85 -10.80
N VAL A 197 -1.09 13.98 -10.20
CA VAL A 197 -0.78 15.20 -10.95
C VAL A 197 0.34 14.89 -11.95
N GLU A 198 0.08 15.15 -13.23
CA GLU A 198 0.96 14.75 -14.34
C GLU A 198 2.42 15.19 -14.14
N ARG A 199 2.64 16.45 -13.71
CA ARG A 199 3.99 16.98 -13.43
C ARG A 199 4.73 16.27 -12.28
N HIS A 200 4.02 15.60 -11.37
CA HIS A 200 4.60 14.87 -10.24
C HIS A 200 4.96 13.43 -10.60
N ARG A 201 4.28 12.83 -11.57
CA ARG A 201 4.41 11.41 -11.92
C ARG A 201 5.84 10.98 -12.32
N PRO A 202 6.59 11.76 -13.14
CA PRO A 202 7.98 11.43 -13.47
C PRO A 202 8.88 11.29 -12.24
N GLU A 203 8.83 12.26 -11.33
CA GLU A 203 9.68 12.27 -10.13
C GLU A 203 9.35 11.08 -9.20
N VAL A 204 8.07 10.71 -9.08
CA VAL A 204 7.65 9.52 -8.32
C VAL A 204 8.17 8.25 -8.98
N LEU A 205 8.01 8.07 -10.29
CA LEU A 205 8.47 6.89 -11.01
C LEU A 205 10.00 6.75 -10.98
N ASP A 206 10.73 7.84 -11.19
CA ASP A 206 12.20 7.85 -11.13
C ASP A 206 12.70 7.53 -9.72
N SER A 207 12.00 7.98 -8.68
CA SER A 207 12.31 7.64 -7.28
C SER A 207 12.07 6.15 -6.99
N LEU A 208 10.96 5.59 -7.48
CA LEU A 208 10.66 4.17 -7.37
C LEU A 208 11.72 3.30 -8.06
N LYS A 209 12.18 3.71 -9.25
CA LYS A 209 13.29 3.05 -9.93
C LYS A 209 14.58 3.09 -9.11
N GLN A 210 14.96 4.26 -8.57
CA GLN A 210 16.16 4.39 -7.73
C GLN A 210 16.09 3.47 -6.50
N ILE A 211 14.93 3.31 -5.88
CA ILE A 211 14.75 2.39 -4.75
C ILE A 211 15.06 0.95 -5.16
N LEU A 212 14.56 0.50 -6.33
CA LEU A 212 14.80 -0.84 -6.85
C LEU A 212 16.29 -1.10 -7.14
N GLU A 213 17.04 -0.09 -7.60
CA GLU A 213 18.46 -0.23 -7.94
C GLU A 213 19.34 -0.64 -6.75
N LYS A 214 18.94 -0.29 -5.51
CA LYS A 214 19.68 -0.67 -4.28
C LYS A 214 18.93 -1.68 -3.40
N SER A 215 17.75 -2.14 -3.82
CA SER A 215 16.89 -2.98 -2.98
C SER A 215 16.38 -4.20 -3.76
N PRO A 216 17.21 -5.25 -3.92
CA PRO A 216 16.90 -6.39 -4.79
C PRO A 216 15.67 -7.21 -4.33
N ASN A 217 15.34 -7.15 -3.04
CA ASN A 217 14.18 -7.82 -2.45
C ASN A 217 12.92 -6.93 -2.40
N THR A 218 12.97 -5.75 -3.03
CA THR A 218 11.81 -4.86 -3.12
C THR A 218 11.01 -5.17 -4.37
N ARG A 219 9.70 -5.23 -4.23
CA ARG A 219 8.76 -5.40 -5.34
C ARG A 219 7.78 -4.24 -5.37
N ILE A 220 7.55 -3.70 -6.57
CA ILE A 220 6.66 -2.57 -6.79
C ILE A 220 5.42 -3.04 -7.54
N PHE A 221 4.25 -2.67 -7.03
CA PHE A 221 2.96 -2.90 -7.67
C PHE A 221 2.32 -1.56 -8.01
N LEU A 222 2.00 -1.36 -9.28
CA LEU A 222 1.37 -0.14 -9.76
C LEU A 222 0.00 -0.46 -10.36
N THR A 223 -0.98 0.42 -10.16
CA THR A 223 -2.22 0.39 -10.96
C THR A 223 -2.44 1.72 -11.67
N GLY A 224 -3.16 1.64 -12.78
CA GLY A 224 -3.63 2.82 -13.49
C GLY A 224 -4.19 2.48 -14.86
N ARG A 225 -4.62 3.52 -15.58
CA ARG A 225 -5.19 3.37 -16.92
C ARG A 225 -4.14 3.28 -18.02
N GLN A 226 -4.56 2.80 -19.18
CA GLN A 226 -3.71 2.57 -20.36
C GLN A 226 -2.86 3.78 -20.79
N HIS A 227 -3.36 5.02 -20.60
CA HIS A 227 -2.67 6.21 -21.08
C HIS A 227 -1.32 6.49 -20.39
N ILE A 228 -1.11 6.00 -19.16
CA ILE A 228 0.16 6.21 -18.43
C ILE A 228 1.20 5.12 -18.69
N ARG A 229 0.86 4.08 -19.46
CA ARG A 229 1.75 2.95 -19.71
C ARG A 229 3.10 3.39 -20.30
N GLY A 230 3.08 4.29 -21.28
CA GLY A 230 4.31 4.77 -21.92
C GLY A 230 5.24 5.52 -20.95
N GLU A 231 4.67 6.25 -19.98
CA GLU A 231 5.46 6.91 -18.93
C GLU A 231 6.08 5.88 -17.97
N ILE A 232 5.32 4.86 -17.56
CA ILE A 232 5.84 3.78 -16.71
C ILE A 232 6.98 3.05 -17.40
N ASP A 233 6.80 2.62 -18.65
CA ASP A 233 7.83 1.92 -19.42
C ASP A 233 9.10 2.79 -19.56
N LYS A 234 8.94 4.08 -19.85
CA LYS A 234 10.06 5.03 -19.98
C LYS A 234 10.83 5.19 -18.67
N HIS A 235 10.13 5.48 -17.57
CA HIS A 235 10.78 5.84 -16.30
C HIS A 235 11.30 4.62 -15.53
N LEU A 236 10.67 3.45 -15.67
CA LEU A 236 11.12 2.20 -15.06
C LEU A 236 12.05 1.37 -15.97
N GLY A 237 12.45 1.92 -17.12
CA GLY A 237 13.43 1.31 -18.01
C GLY A 237 12.98 0.01 -18.68
N GLY A 238 11.68 -0.10 -19.00
CA GLY A 238 11.09 -1.27 -19.64
C GLY A 238 11.04 -2.54 -18.78
N ARG A 239 11.25 -2.41 -17.46
CA ARG A 239 11.32 -3.55 -16.52
C ARG A 239 10.00 -3.86 -15.83
N ALA A 240 8.91 -3.18 -16.20
CA ALA A 240 7.59 -3.43 -15.65
C ALA A 240 6.92 -4.58 -16.41
N GLU A 241 6.56 -5.64 -15.69
CA GLU A 241 5.64 -6.64 -16.20
C GLU A 241 4.23 -6.04 -16.26
N ILE A 242 3.52 -6.26 -17.37
CA ILE A 242 2.21 -5.66 -17.61
C ILE A 242 1.12 -6.72 -17.47
N LEU A 243 0.17 -6.47 -16.57
CA LEU A 243 -1.03 -7.28 -16.41
C LEU A 243 -2.26 -6.47 -16.79
N SER A 244 -2.93 -6.83 -17.88
CA SER A 244 -4.17 -6.17 -18.28
C SER A 244 -5.34 -6.66 -17.43
N ILE A 245 -5.98 -5.75 -16.69
CA ILE A 245 -7.17 -6.06 -15.91
C ILE A 245 -8.40 -5.78 -16.78
N LYS A 246 -9.07 -6.86 -17.18
CA LYS A 246 -10.40 -6.82 -17.78
C LYS A 246 -11.44 -7.25 -16.74
N PRO A 247 -12.60 -6.57 -16.65
CA PRO A 247 -13.73 -7.09 -15.89
C PRO A 247 -14.09 -8.48 -16.42
N ASN A 248 -14.14 -9.47 -15.53
CA ASN A 248 -14.73 -10.77 -15.86
C ASN A 248 -16.19 -10.80 -15.41
N TYR A 249 -16.96 -11.72 -16.01
CA TYR A 249 -18.39 -11.85 -15.74
C TYR A 249 -18.70 -12.08 -14.26
N ASP A 250 -18.02 -13.04 -13.62
CA ASP A 250 -18.31 -13.44 -12.24
C ASP A 250 -18.06 -12.31 -11.23
N ASP A 251 -16.92 -11.61 -11.36
CA ASP A 251 -16.58 -10.45 -10.54
C ASP A 251 -17.56 -9.31 -10.73
N THR A 252 -17.99 -9.07 -11.97
CA THR A 252 -18.94 -8.02 -12.30
C THR A 252 -20.29 -8.30 -11.67
N VAL A 253 -20.81 -9.51 -11.86
CA VAL A 253 -22.08 -9.94 -11.26
C VAL A 253 -21.98 -9.90 -9.74
N GLY A 254 -20.88 -10.40 -9.17
CA GLY A 254 -20.64 -10.37 -7.72
C GLY A 254 -20.64 -8.93 -7.17
N TYR A 255 -19.98 -8.00 -7.87
CA TYR A 255 -19.97 -6.59 -7.50
C TYR A 255 -21.36 -5.95 -7.60
N ILE A 256 -22.09 -6.18 -8.70
CA ILE A 256 -23.45 -5.65 -8.88
C ILE A 256 -24.35 -6.14 -7.75
N ARG A 257 -24.37 -7.44 -7.45
CA ARG A 257 -25.17 -8.02 -6.37
C ARG A 257 -24.82 -7.44 -5.00
N MET A 258 -23.52 -7.29 -4.71
CA MET A 258 -23.06 -6.63 -3.48
C MET A 258 -23.54 -5.18 -3.41
N ARG A 259 -23.57 -4.46 -4.54
CA ARG A 259 -24.01 -3.07 -4.56
C ARG A 259 -25.52 -2.94 -4.38
N LEU A 260 -26.29 -3.82 -5.01
CA LEU A 260 -27.75 -3.89 -4.91
C LEU A 260 -28.22 -4.33 -3.51
N SER A 261 -27.50 -5.24 -2.85
CA SER A 261 -27.86 -5.65 -1.47
C SER A 261 -27.70 -4.55 -0.43
N LYS A 262 -26.95 -3.49 -0.75
CA LYS A 262 -26.81 -2.28 0.07
C LYS A 262 -27.85 -1.21 -0.26
N ASP A 263 -28.72 -1.45 -1.23
CA ASP A 263 -29.82 -0.55 -1.55
C ASP A 263 -30.85 -0.58 -0.40
N THR A 264 -31.23 0.60 0.08
CA THR A 264 -32.20 0.75 1.16
C THR A 264 -33.64 0.67 0.67
N SER A 265 -33.86 0.70 -0.66
CA SER A 265 -35.18 0.68 -1.29
C SER A 265 -35.57 -0.73 -1.75
N LEU A 266 -35.81 -1.62 -0.79
CA LEU A 266 -36.13 -3.04 -1.04
C LEU A 266 -37.39 -3.28 -1.89
N HIS A 267 -38.33 -2.33 -1.90
CA HIS A 267 -39.57 -2.45 -2.66
C HIS A 267 -39.43 -2.12 -4.16
N ALA A 268 -38.33 -1.46 -4.55
CA ALA A 268 -38.05 -1.13 -5.94
C ALA A 268 -37.19 -2.20 -6.65
N MET A 269 -36.50 -3.06 -5.89
CA MET A 269 -35.49 -4.00 -6.39
C MET A 269 -35.98 -5.44 -6.27
N ASP A 270 -36.85 -5.86 -7.18
CA ASP A 270 -37.27 -7.27 -7.27
C ASP A 270 -36.26 -8.13 -8.06
N ASN A 271 -36.41 -9.45 -7.99
CA ASN A 271 -35.53 -10.41 -8.68
C ASN A 271 -35.53 -10.23 -10.21
N GLY A 272 -36.61 -9.71 -10.79
CA GLY A 272 -36.72 -9.45 -12.21
C GLY A 272 -35.84 -8.27 -12.63
N LEU A 273 -35.94 -7.17 -11.89
CA LEU A 273 -35.11 -5.98 -12.10
C LEU A 273 -33.63 -6.26 -11.84
N GLU A 274 -33.28 -7.04 -10.79
CA GLU A 274 -31.90 -7.47 -10.57
C GLU A 274 -31.35 -8.23 -11.79
N ALA A 275 -32.11 -9.20 -12.31
CA ALA A 275 -31.71 -9.97 -13.47
C ALA A 275 -31.56 -9.10 -14.73
N GLU A 276 -32.44 -8.11 -14.92
CA GLU A 276 -32.37 -7.16 -16.03
C GLU A 276 -31.13 -6.25 -15.93
N ILE A 277 -30.82 -5.72 -14.74
CA ILE A 277 -29.63 -4.91 -14.50
C ILE A 277 -28.37 -5.72 -14.78
N ILE A 278 -28.28 -6.94 -14.24
CA ILE A 278 -27.13 -7.83 -14.46
C ILE A 278 -26.96 -8.11 -15.95
N LYS A 279 -28.04 -8.47 -16.65
CA LYS A 279 -28.01 -8.75 -18.08
C LYS A 279 -27.55 -7.53 -18.87
N SER A 280 -28.16 -6.37 -18.65
CA SER A 280 -27.84 -5.14 -19.39
C SER A 280 -26.38 -4.68 -19.20
N ILE A 281 -25.84 -4.78 -17.98
CA ILE A 281 -24.44 -4.41 -17.72
C ILE A 281 -23.47 -5.44 -18.33
N THR A 282 -23.80 -6.73 -18.25
CA THR A 282 -22.90 -7.80 -18.74
C THR A 282 -22.90 -7.95 -20.27
N GLU A 283 -24.00 -7.63 -20.95
CA GLU A 283 -24.09 -7.63 -22.42
C GLU A 283 -23.20 -6.57 -23.08
N ASN A 284 -22.86 -5.50 -22.35
CA ASN A 284 -21.99 -4.43 -22.83
C ASN A 284 -20.51 -4.63 -22.46
N MET A 285 -20.15 -5.80 -21.92
CA MET A 285 -18.76 -6.08 -21.57
C MET A 285 -17.94 -6.41 -22.82
N PRO A 286 -16.72 -5.84 -22.94
CA PRO A 286 -15.83 -6.21 -24.04
C PRO A 286 -15.49 -7.70 -23.94
N GLU A 287 -15.53 -8.40 -25.07
CA GLU A 287 -15.13 -9.80 -25.15
C GLU A 287 -13.68 -9.97 -24.63
N THR A 288 -13.49 -10.99 -23.79
CA THR A 288 -12.22 -11.29 -23.09
C THR A 288 -11.12 -11.68 -24.06
#